data_AF-A0AA95SEK5-F1
#
_entry.id   AF-A0AA95SEK5-F1
#
_cell.length_a   1.000
_cell.length_b   1.000
_cell.length_c   1.000
_cell.angle_alpha   90.00
_cell.angle_beta   90.00
_cell.angle_gamma   90.00
#
_symmetry.space_group_name_H-M   'P 1'
#
loop_
_entity.id
_entity.type
_entity.pdbx_description
1 polymer ?
#
loop_
_entity_poly.entity_id
_entity_poly.type
_entity_poly.pdbx_seq_one_letter_code
_entity_poly.pdbx_strand_id
1 'polypeptide(L)'
;MAVHKTMNDLQAEVDTYIGQFKEGYFSPLAMLARLTEELGELAREVNHYYGEKPKKTSETEKAIEEEVGDLLFVLICMANALKIDLEDAHNYVMDKFKTRDSDRWTRIEQESRSEDNE
;
A
#
# COMPACT_ATOMS: atom_id res chain seq x y z
N MET A 1 0.58 -23.73 -8.39
CA MET A 1 0.84 -22.97 -7.14
C MET A 1 1.13 -21.55 -7.57
N ALA A 2 0.42 -20.56 -7.03
CA ALA A 2 0.72 -19.17 -7.34
C ALA A 2 2.11 -18.84 -6.79
N VAL A 3 2.97 -18.28 -7.65
CA VAL A 3 4.29 -17.81 -7.22
C VAL A 3 4.07 -16.51 -6.44
N HIS A 4 4.50 -16.47 -5.19
CA HIS A 4 4.48 -15.24 -4.40
C HIS A 4 5.57 -14.29 -4.90
N LYS A 5 5.22 -13.01 -5.08
CA LYS A 5 6.17 -11.95 -5.47
C LYS A 5 6.77 -11.30 -4.22
N THR A 6 8.06 -11.00 -4.26
CA THR A 6 8.74 -10.16 -3.26
C THR A 6 8.48 -8.67 -3.53
N MET A 7 8.82 -7.79 -2.58
CA MET A 7 8.74 -6.35 -2.79
C MET A 7 9.63 -5.90 -3.96
N ASN A 8 10.83 -6.48 -4.05
CA ASN A 8 11.76 -6.27 -5.14
C ASN A 8 11.18 -6.71 -6.51
N ASP A 9 10.46 -7.83 -6.56
CA ASP A 9 9.79 -8.27 -7.80
C ASP A 9 8.71 -7.26 -8.23
N LEU A 10 7.93 -6.72 -7.29
CA LEU A 10 6.92 -5.70 -7.58
C LEU A 10 7.54 -4.41 -8.11
N GLN A 11 8.62 -3.93 -7.48
CA GLN A 11 9.34 -2.74 -7.96
C GLN A 11 9.90 -2.94 -9.36
N ALA A 12 10.52 -4.11 -9.63
CA ALA A 12 11.10 -4.44 -10.93
C ALA A 12 10.03 -4.60 -12.03
N GLU A 13 8.89 -5.19 -11.71
CA GLU A 13 7.76 -5.33 -12.63
C GLU A 13 7.20 -3.97 -13.03
N VAL A 14 6.99 -3.07 -12.07
CA VAL A 14 6.54 -1.69 -12.35
C VAL A 14 7.57 -0.92 -13.16
N ASP A 15 8.86 -1.06 -12.84
CA ASP A 15 9.93 -0.41 -13.61
C ASP A 15 10.01 -0.91 -15.05
N THR A 16 9.84 -2.21 -15.25
CA THR A 16 9.77 -2.82 -16.58
C THR A 16 8.56 -2.29 -17.36
N TYR A 17 7.41 -2.15 -16.71
CA TYR A 17 6.19 -1.61 -17.33
C TYR A 17 6.37 -0.13 -17.71
N ILE A 18 6.83 0.72 -16.80
CA ILE A 18 7.02 2.15 -17.04
C ILE A 18 8.12 2.41 -18.07
N GLY A 19 9.19 1.60 -18.08
CA GLY A 19 10.29 1.69 -19.02
C GLY A 19 9.92 1.47 -20.48
N GLN A 20 8.70 0.99 -20.78
CA GLN A 20 8.19 0.87 -22.15
C GLN A 20 7.77 2.22 -22.74
N PHE A 21 7.53 3.23 -21.91
CA PHE A 21 7.07 4.56 -22.32
C PHE A 21 8.24 5.54 -22.41
N LYS A 22 8.22 6.43 -23.41
CA LYS A 22 9.30 7.42 -23.62
C LYS A 22 9.31 8.49 -22.53
N GLU A 23 8.15 8.74 -21.95
CA GLU A 23 7.90 9.70 -20.89
C GLU A 23 8.50 9.24 -19.56
N GLY A 24 8.62 7.93 -19.35
CA GLY A 24 9.11 7.33 -18.10
C GLY A 24 8.26 7.72 -16.89
N TYR A 25 8.92 7.94 -15.75
CA TYR A 25 8.25 8.38 -14.52
C TYR A 25 7.89 9.87 -14.56
N PHE A 26 6.75 10.22 -13.96
CA PHE A 26 6.41 11.60 -13.68
C PHE A 26 7.39 12.26 -12.70
N SER A 27 7.43 13.60 -12.71
CA SER A 27 8.19 14.36 -11.72
C SER A 27 7.68 14.10 -10.29
N PRO A 28 8.50 14.28 -9.25
CA PRO A 28 8.09 13.99 -7.87
C PRO A 28 6.82 14.71 -7.41
N LEU A 29 6.62 15.97 -7.82
CA LEU A 29 5.40 16.71 -7.49
C LEU A 29 4.16 16.18 -8.21
N ALA A 30 4.30 15.79 -9.48
CA ALA A 30 3.21 15.17 -10.21
C ALA A 30 2.87 13.78 -9.62
N MET A 31 3.88 13.02 -9.20
CA MET A 31 3.68 11.74 -8.53
C MET A 31 2.98 11.89 -7.18
N LEU A 32 3.33 12.92 -6.40
CA LEU A 32 2.65 13.23 -5.14
C LEU A 32 1.17 13.61 -5.36
N ALA A 33 0.88 14.37 -6.42
CA ALA A 33 -0.49 14.69 -6.79
C ALA A 33 -1.28 13.43 -7.16
N ARG A 34 -0.70 12.53 -7.97
CA ARG A 34 -1.30 11.23 -8.30
C ARG A 34 -1.51 10.36 -7.06
N LEU A 35 -0.55 10.31 -6.14
CA LEU A 35 -0.69 9.54 -4.89
C LEU A 35 -1.86 10.07 -4.04
N THR A 36 -2.05 11.38 -4.02
CA THR A 36 -3.15 12.02 -3.30
C THR A 36 -4.50 11.75 -3.96
N GLU A 37 -4.54 11.66 -5.29
CA GLU A 37 -5.72 11.28 -6.07
C GLU A 37 -6.17 9.86 -5.71
N GLU A 38 -5.27 8.86 -5.79
CA GLU A 38 -5.60 7.46 -5.46
C GLU A 38 -6.00 7.31 -3.98
N LEU A 39 -5.36 8.06 -3.08
CA LEU A 39 -5.76 8.08 -1.66
C LEU A 39 -7.18 8.61 -1.48
N GLY A 40 -7.60 9.59 -2.28
CA GLY A 40 -8.96 10.12 -2.29
C GLY A 40 -9.98 9.10 -2.78
N GLU A 41 -9.64 8.32 -3.82
CA GLU A 41 -10.49 7.22 -4.33
C GLU A 41 -10.66 6.13 -3.27
N LEU A 42 -9.56 5.68 -2.66
CA LEU A 42 -9.59 4.72 -1.56
C LEU A 42 -10.42 5.23 -0.38
N ALA A 43 -10.24 6.49 0.03
CA ALA A 43 -11.01 7.08 1.12
C ALA A 43 -12.52 7.12 0.81
N ARG A 44 -12.88 7.40 -0.44
CA ARG A 44 -14.28 7.38 -0.91
C ARG A 44 -14.86 5.97 -0.77
N GLU A 45 -14.17 4.95 -1.25
CA GLU A 45 -14.66 3.57 -1.16
C GLU A 45 -14.74 3.07 0.28
N VAL A 46 -13.70 3.27 1.10
CA VAL A 46 -13.75 2.93 2.53
C VAL A 46 -14.95 3.58 3.22
N ASN A 47 -15.23 4.86 2.93
CA ASN A 47 -16.37 5.55 3.50
C ASN A 47 -17.73 5.02 2.97
N HIS A 48 -17.78 4.46 1.77
CA HIS A 48 -18.99 3.80 1.26
C HIS A 48 -19.28 2.47 1.95
N TYR A 49 -18.25 1.66 2.24
CA TYR A 49 -18.44 0.34 2.85
C TYR A 49 -18.52 0.39 4.38
N TYR A 50 -17.80 1.31 5.02
CA TYR A 50 -17.64 1.34 6.49
C TYR A 50 -18.05 2.67 7.12
N GLY A 51 -18.39 3.68 6.32
CA GLY A 51 -18.75 5.02 6.80
C GLY A 51 -20.27 5.26 6.86
N GLU A 52 -20.62 6.49 7.24
CA GLU A 52 -22.02 6.90 7.47
C GLU A 52 -22.75 7.31 6.19
N LYS A 53 -22.03 7.39 5.06
CA LYS A 53 -22.59 7.91 3.81
C LYS A 53 -22.93 6.74 2.87
N PRO A 54 -24.23 6.43 2.68
CA PRO A 54 -24.63 5.38 1.75
C PRO A 54 -24.27 5.76 0.31
N LYS A 55 -23.74 4.77 -0.41
CA LYS A 55 -23.33 4.88 -1.82
C LYS A 55 -24.56 5.15 -2.71
N LYS A 56 -24.41 5.97 -3.74
CA LYS A 56 -25.49 6.19 -4.72
C LYS A 56 -25.52 5.01 -5.70
N THR A 57 -26.71 4.59 -6.12
CA THR A 57 -26.87 3.52 -7.13
C THR A 57 -26.26 3.85 -8.50
N SER A 58 -25.93 5.12 -8.75
CA SER A 58 -25.27 5.60 -9.97
C SER A 58 -23.74 5.49 -9.93
N GLU A 59 -23.15 5.16 -8.79
CA GLU A 59 -21.68 5.09 -8.65
C GLU A 59 -21.19 3.68 -8.99
N THR A 60 -20.26 3.58 -9.93
CA THR A 60 -19.61 2.31 -10.26
C THR A 60 -18.89 1.76 -9.04
N GLU A 61 -19.09 0.49 -8.75
CA GLU A 61 -18.43 -0.19 -7.66
C GLU A 61 -17.02 -0.62 -8.11
N LYS A 62 -16.00 0.08 -7.62
CA LYS A 62 -14.64 -0.47 -7.52
C LYS A 62 -14.51 -1.14 -6.14
N ALA A 63 -13.80 -2.26 -6.09
CA ALA A 63 -13.51 -2.90 -4.81
C ALA A 63 -12.44 -2.09 -4.05
N ILE A 64 -12.49 -2.08 -2.72
CA ILE A 64 -11.42 -1.51 -1.89
C ILE A 64 -10.06 -2.11 -2.28
N GLU A 65 -10.03 -3.39 -2.66
CA GLU A 65 -8.84 -4.07 -3.15
C GLU A 65 -8.23 -3.38 -4.38
N GLU A 66 -9.05 -2.92 -5.33
CA GLU A 66 -8.59 -2.22 -6.53
C GLU A 66 -7.96 -0.88 -6.16
N GLU A 67 -8.61 -0.09 -5.29
CA GLU A 67 -8.10 1.23 -4.87
C GLU A 67 -6.82 1.12 -4.03
N VAL A 68 -6.69 0.07 -3.22
CA VAL A 68 -5.43 -0.26 -2.53
C VAL A 68 -4.34 -0.62 -3.54
N GLY A 69 -4.69 -1.35 -4.60
CA GLY A 69 -3.80 -1.68 -5.71
C GLY A 69 -3.32 -0.45 -6.46
N ASP A 70 -4.22 0.46 -6.82
CA ASP A 70 -3.92 1.72 -7.50
C ASP A 70 -2.99 2.60 -6.63
N LEU A 71 -3.29 2.73 -5.34
CA LEU A 71 -2.44 3.46 -4.40
C LEU A 71 -1.04 2.83 -4.26
N LEU A 72 -0.96 1.49 -4.15
CA LEU A 72 0.30 0.76 -4.09
C LEU A 72 1.13 0.97 -5.36
N PHE A 73 0.48 0.93 -6.53
CA PHE A 73 1.14 1.13 -7.83
C PHE A 73 1.79 2.52 -7.92
N VAL A 74 1.07 3.58 -7.52
CA VAL A 74 1.60 4.94 -7.54
C VAL A 74 2.73 5.12 -6.52
N LEU A 75 2.63 4.47 -5.35
CA LEU A 75 3.71 4.47 -4.36
C LEU A 75 4.98 3.80 -4.91
N ILE A 76 4.85 2.65 -5.58
CA ILE A 76 5.98 1.97 -6.24
C ILE A 76 6.58 2.86 -7.34
N CYS A 77 5.75 3.49 -8.17
CA CYS A 77 6.21 4.45 -9.18
C CYS A 77 7.05 5.57 -8.55
N MET A 78 6.58 6.14 -7.44
CA MET A 78 7.31 7.18 -6.72
C MET A 78 8.65 6.68 -6.17
N ALA A 79 8.66 5.49 -5.57
CA ALA A 79 9.86 4.89 -5.01
C ALA A 79 10.91 4.62 -6.10
N ASN A 80 10.51 4.01 -7.21
CA ASN A 80 11.40 3.72 -8.35
C ASN A 80 11.96 5.00 -8.98
N ALA A 81 11.12 6.04 -9.14
CA ALA A 81 11.53 7.34 -9.67
C ALA A 81 12.60 8.02 -8.78
N LEU A 82 12.49 7.86 -7.45
CA LEU A 82 13.38 8.43 -6.46
C LEU A 82 14.55 7.51 -6.06
N LYS A 83 14.63 6.31 -6.65
CA LYS A 83 15.64 5.28 -6.31
C LYS A 83 15.59 4.87 -4.84
N ILE A 84 14.37 4.73 -4.33
CA ILE A 84 14.08 4.22 -2.99
C ILE A 84 13.76 2.73 -3.10
N ASP A 85 14.46 1.92 -2.31
CA ASP A 85 14.12 0.51 -2.08
C ASP A 85 13.02 0.44 -1.00
N LEU A 86 11.87 -0.13 -1.37
CA LEU A 86 10.71 -0.22 -0.48
C LEU A 86 10.87 -1.31 0.58
N GLU A 87 11.65 -2.36 0.32
CA GLU A 87 11.95 -3.39 1.30
C GLU A 87 12.82 -2.82 2.42
N ASP A 88 13.87 -2.07 2.07
CA ASP A 88 14.72 -1.34 3.02
C ASP A 88 13.94 -0.28 3.79
N ALA A 89 13.07 0.50 3.10
CA ALA A 89 12.23 1.50 3.74
C ALA A 89 11.28 0.87 4.78
N HIS A 90 10.68 -0.28 4.44
CA HIS A 90 9.87 -1.05 5.37
C HIS A 90 10.69 -1.55 6.56
N ASN A 91 11.86 -2.16 6.31
CA ASN A 91 12.74 -2.70 7.35
C ASN A 91 13.15 -1.61 8.35
N TYR A 92 13.51 -0.42 7.86
CA TYR A 92 13.85 0.73 8.69
C TYR A 92 12.70 1.15 9.63
N VAL A 93 11.46 1.21 9.11
CA VAL A 93 10.29 1.55 9.93
C VAL A 93 10.02 0.47 10.99
N MET A 94 10.13 -0.80 10.61
CA MET A 94 9.92 -1.91 11.53
C MET A 94 10.97 -1.96 12.64
N ASP A 95 12.24 -1.70 12.33
CA ASP A 95 13.31 -1.65 13.32
C ASP A 95 13.12 -0.48 14.29
N LYS A 96 12.67 0.69 13.78
CA LYS A 96 12.28 1.82 14.62
C LYS A 96 11.18 1.43 15.61
N PHE A 97 10.13 0.73 15.16
CA PHE A 97 9.05 0.30 16.04
C PHE A 97 9.47 -0.75 17.07
N LYS A 98 10.31 -1.71 16.68
CA LYS A 98 10.81 -2.76 17.58
C LYS A 98 11.76 -2.25 18.65
N THR A 99 12.55 -1.22 18.35
CA THR A 99 13.63 -0.75 19.24
C THR A 99 13.27 0.52 19.99
N ARG A 100 12.79 1.55 19.29
CA ARG A 100 12.60 2.89 19.86
C ARG A 100 11.21 3.10 20.43
N ASP A 101 10.21 2.48 19.81
CA ASP A 101 8.81 2.58 20.22
C ASP A 101 8.32 1.32 20.95
N SER A 102 9.23 0.46 21.42
CA SER A 102 8.91 -0.85 22.02
C SER A 102 7.96 -0.77 23.22
N ASP A 103 8.02 0.34 23.95
CA ASP A 103 7.28 0.56 25.19
C ASP A 103 6.08 1.50 24.99
N ARG A 104 5.83 1.94 23.75
CA ARG A 104 4.71 2.84 23.44
C ARG A 104 3.37 2.12 23.27
N TRP A 105 3.39 0.81 23.04
CA TRP A 105 2.18 0.04 22.75
C TRP A 105 2.09 -1.20 23.65
N THR A 106 0.90 -1.45 24.19
CA THR A 106 0.60 -2.65 24.98
C THR A 106 0.72 -3.88 24.08
N ARG A 107 1.65 -4.78 24.41
CA ARG A 107 1.74 -6.08 23.73
C ARG A 107 0.53 -6.92 24.12
N ILE A 108 -0.05 -7.65 23.15
CA ILE A 108 -1.06 -8.66 23.46
C ILE A 108 -0.39 -9.66 24.40
N GLU A 109 -0.91 -9.78 25.63
CA GLU A 109 -0.49 -10.82 26.57
C GLU A 109 -0.73 -12.18 25.91
N GLN A 110 0.23 -13.11 26.01
CA GLN A 110 0.06 -14.48 25.54
C GLN A 110 -0.90 -15.27 26.45
N GLU A 111 -2.11 -14.77 26.68
CA GLU A 111 -3.19 -15.56 27.28
C GLU A 111 -4.19 -15.90 26.16
N SER A 112 -4.40 -17.20 25.94
CA SER A 112 -5.32 -17.84 24.94
C SER A 112 -4.80 -18.10 23.51
N ARG A 113 -3.64 -18.76 23.36
CA ARG A 113 -3.38 -19.63 22.16
C ARG A 113 -3.24 -21.10 22.51
N SER A 114 -3.93 -21.52 23.56
CA SER A 114 -4.12 -22.90 23.96
C SER A 114 -5.62 -23.12 24.08
N GLU A 115 -6.20 -23.75 23.05
CA GLU A 115 -7.54 -24.37 22.94
C GLU A 115 -8.13 -24.01 21.58
N ASP A 116 -7.76 -24.80 20.58
CA ASP A 116 -8.58 -25.22 19.44
C ASP A 116 -7.69 -26.11 18.56
N ASN A 117 -7.39 -27.29 19.12
CA ASN A 117 -6.88 -28.44 18.39
C ASN A 117 -7.53 -29.68 19.03
N GLU A 118 -8.83 -29.84 18.75
CA GLU A 118 -9.55 -31.12 18.77
C GLU A 118 -10.38 -31.23 17.49
#